data_AF-A0A813TVS7-F1
#
_entry.id   AF-A0A813TVS7-F1
#
_cell.length_a   1.000
_cell.length_b   1.000
_cell.length_c   1.000
_cell.angle_alpha   90.00
_cell.angle_beta   90.00
_cell.angle_gamma   90.00
#
_symmetry.space_group_name_H-M   'P 1'
#
loop_
_entity.id
_entity.type
_entity.pdbx_description
1 polymer ?
#
loop_
_entity_poly.entity_id
_entity_poly.type
_entity_poly.pdbx_seq_one_letter_code
_entity_poly.pdbx_strand_id
1 'polypeptide(L)'
;MASNNNSRPDNGDRQQAGEEELATKTLHVQSKRFYLDVKQNRRGRFLKIAEVSAGGRKSRILMSMNVASELRDHLQTFNEHLDTLGEPSPNNAPEDGRLKSVIISRDDRKYYLDLKENERGRFLRISMVGIASPRTQIAVPAQGITELRVTLSTLLDEFGTEDDRGTL
;
A
#
# COMPACT_ATOMS: atom_id res chain seq x y z
N MET A 1 35.47 34.80 -4.41
CA MET A 1 34.88 33.96 -3.34
C MET A 1 34.12 32.85 -4.02
N ALA A 2 34.54 31.60 -3.82
CA ALA A 2 33.91 30.42 -4.42
C ALA A 2 32.76 29.94 -3.51
N SER A 3 31.54 29.90 -4.01
CA SER A 3 30.41 29.27 -3.33
C SER A 3 30.24 27.85 -3.86
N ASN A 4 30.72 26.88 -3.07
CA ASN A 4 30.56 25.45 -3.30
C ASN A 4 29.08 25.05 -3.17
N ASN A 5 28.47 24.66 -4.28
CA ASN A 5 27.11 24.11 -4.31
C ASN A 5 27.19 22.60 -4.06
N ASN A 6 27.20 22.19 -2.79
CA ASN A 6 27.26 20.79 -2.40
C ASN A 6 25.86 20.15 -2.53
N SER A 7 25.53 19.70 -3.73
CA SER A 7 24.36 18.87 -4.00
C SER A 7 24.59 17.50 -3.37
N ARG A 8 24.05 17.28 -2.16
CA ARG A 8 24.04 15.97 -1.52
C ARG A 8 23.18 15.03 -2.37
N PRO A 9 23.69 13.86 -2.81
CA PRO A 9 22.85 12.90 -3.49
C PRO A 9 21.88 12.25 -2.49
N ASP A 10 20.59 12.22 -2.85
CA ASP A 10 19.52 11.49 -2.16
C ASP A 10 19.85 9.99 -2.18
N ASN A 11 20.54 9.51 -1.13
CA ASN A 11 20.91 8.11 -0.92
C ASN A 11 19.69 7.27 -0.49
N GLY A 12 18.59 7.34 -1.24
CA GLY A 12 17.34 6.62 -1.00
C GLY A 12 17.06 5.49 -2.00
N ASP A 13 17.54 5.62 -3.23
CA ASP A 13 17.32 4.64 -4.30
C ASP A 13 18.67 4.08 -4.78
N ARG A 14 19.27 3.20 -3.97
CA ARG A 14 20.13 2.18 -4.58
C ARG A 14 19.19 1.31 -5.42
N GLN A 15 19.10 1.59 -6.72
CA GLN A 15 18.64 0.61 -7.71
C GLN A 15 19.39 -0.68 -7.40
N GLN A 16 18.69 -1.66 -6.83
CA GLN A 16 19.29 -2.97 -6.62
C GLN A 16 19.56 -3.51 -8.02
N ALA A 17 20.85 -3.66 -8.35
CA ALA A 17 21.26 -4.18 -9.65
C ALA A 17 20.50 -5.49 -9.93
N GLY A 18 19.57 -5.46 -10.89
CA GLY A 18 18.69 -6.58 -11.23
C GLY A 18 17.19 -6.39 -10.97
N GLU A 19 16.74 -5.20 -10.52
CA GLU A 19 15.32 -4.82 -10.50
C GLU A 19 14.98 -3.91 -11.69
N GLU A 20 14.07 -4.35 -12.56
CA GLU A 20 13.46 -3.57 -13.64
C GLU A 20 12.14 -2.96 -13.17
N GLU A 21 11.89 -1.69 -13.49
CA GLU A 21 10.61 -1.03 -13.26
C GLU A 21 9.75 -1.12 -14.52
N LEU A 22 8.57 -1.75 -14.40
CA LEU A 22 7.65 -1.97 -15.51
C LEU A 22 6.61 -0.87 -15.63
N ALA A 23 6.11 -0.38 -14.49
CA ALA A 23 5.15 0.71 -14.43
C ALA A 23 5.17 1.39 -13.06
N THR A 24 4.84 2.68 -13.05
CA THR A 24 4.59 3.44 -11.82
C THR A 24 3.30 4.25 -11.97
N LYS A 25 2.47 4.22 -10.92
CA LYS A 25 1.31 5.09 -10.74
C LYS A 25 1.46 5.89 -9.45
N THR A 26 0.97 7.12 -9.42
CA THR A 26 1.02 7.98 -8.24
C THR A 26 -0.38 8.41 -7.83
N LEU A 27 -0.71 8.24 -6.55
CA LEU A 27 -1.97 8.68 -5.96
C LEU A 27 -1.71 9.81 -4.97
N HIS A 28 -2.57 10.82 -5.02
CA HIS A 28 -2.52 11.97 -4.12
C HIS A 28 -3.79 11.95 -3.26
N VAL A 29 -3.63 11.69 -1.97
CA VAL A 29 -4.77 11.56 -1.06
C VAL A 29 -4.52 12.42 0.17
N GLN A 30 -5.33 13.47 0.35
CA GLN A 30 -5.07 14.54 1.33
C GLN A 30 -3.63 15.06 1.19
N SER A 31 -2.86 15.06 2.28
CA SER A 31 -1.48 15.53 2.36
C SER A 31 -0.47 14.40 2.15
N LYS A 32 -0.89 13.26 1.59
CA LYS A 32 -0.04 12.08 1.37
C LYS A 32 0.06 11.75 -0.12
N ARG A 33 1.22 11.23 -0.51
CA ARG A 33 1.47 10.68 -1.84
C ARG A 33 1.77 9.20 -1.75
N PHE A 34 1.17 8.40 -2.63
CA PHE A 34 1.43 6.99 -2.74
C PHE A 34 2.02 6.68 -4.11
N TYR A 35 3.12 5.95 -4.15
CA TYR A 35 3.76 5.46 -5.37
C TYR A 35 3.54 3.96 -5.44
N LEU A 36 2.91 3.50 -6.53
CA LEU A 36 2.65 2.11 -6.81
C LEU A 36 3.54 1.71 -7.98
N ASP A 37 4.62 0.99 -7.69
CA ASP A 37 5.58 0.56 -8.69
C ASP A 37 5.45 -0.94 -8.92
N VAL A 38 5.16 -1.35 -10.16
CA VAL A 38 5.29 -2.73 -10.60
C VAL A 38 6.73 -2.94 -11.03
N LYS A 39 7.42 -3.88 -10.39
CA LYS A 39 8.83 -4.19 -10.65
C LYS A 39 9.03 -5.67 -10.91
N GLN A 40 10.11 -6.00 -11.59
CA GLN A 40 10.48 -7.37 -11.91
C GLN A 40 11.94 -7.62 -11.59
N ASN A 41 12.23 -8.77 -11.01
CA ASN A 41 13.60 -9.25 -10.80
C ASN A 41 13.69 -10.75 -11.12
N ARG A 42 14.84 -11.37 -10.84
CA ARG A 42 15.06 -12.81 -11.10
C ARG A 42 14.09 -13.74 -10.38
N ARG A 43 13.41 -13.28 -9.32
CA ARG A 43 12.40 -14.06 -8.57
C ARG A 43 10.98 -13.88 -9.12
N GLY A 44 10.79 -12.99 -10.09
CA GLY A 44 9.48 -12.68 -10.67
C GLY A 44 9.07 -11.23 -10.45
N ARG A 45 7.79 -10.98 -10.72
CA ARG A 45 7.16 -9.66 -10.68
C ARG A 45 6.52 -9.40 -9.31
N PHE A 46 6.59 -8.16 -8.86
CA PHE A 46 6.04 -7.75 -7.57
C PHE A 46 5.58 -6.29 -7.59
N LEU A 47 4.72 -5.94 -6.64
CA LEU A 47 4.25 -4.59 -6.41
C LEU A 47 4.95 -3.99 -5.19
N LYS A 48 5.47 -2.77 -5.34
CA LYS A 48 5.95 -1.91 -4.27
C LYS A 48 4.98 -0.76 -4.08
N ILE A 49 4.48 -0.58 -2.86
CA ILE A 49 3.66 0.60 -2.50
C ILE A 49 4.44 1.43 -1.50
N ALA A 50 4.80 2.66 -1.87
CA ALA A 50 5.46 3.62 -0.99
C ALA A 50 4.50 4.75 -0.60
N GLU A 51 4.43 5.08 0.68
CA GLU A 51 3.75 6.26 1.20
C GLU A 51 4.77 7.34 1.52
N VAL A 52 4.50 8.57 1.09
CA VAL A 52 5.21 9.78 1.51
C VAL A 52 4.22 10.69 2.22
N SER A 53 4.40 10.85 3.53
CA SER A 53 3.60 11.76 4.35
C SER A 53 4.00 13.23 4.14
N ALA A 54 3.15 14.16 4.58
CA ALA A 54 3.40 15.61 4.49
C ALA A 54 4.74 16.04 5.10
N GLY A 55 5.17 15.39 6.19
CA GLY A 55 6.46 15.64 6.84
C GLY A 55 7.67 14.98 6.15
N GLY A 56 7.51 14.46 4.94
CA GLY A 56 8.58 13.80 4.18
C GLY A 56 8.93 12.39 4.66
N ARG A 57 8.31 11.88 5.74
CA ARG A 57 8.50 10.50 6.20
C ARG A 57 8.00 9.55 5.12
N LYS A 58 8.90 8.67 4.67
CA LYS A 58 8.64 7.60 3.70
C LYS A 58 8.41 6.27 4.42
N SER A 59 7.41 5.50 4.01
CA SER A 59 7.24 4.10 4.37
C SER A 59 6.89 3.28 3.12
N ARG A 60 7.11 1.97 3.15
CA ARG A 60 6.84 1.11 2.00
C ARG A 60 6.46 -0.30 2.42
N ILE A 61 5.67 -0.94 1.59
CA ILE A 61 5.36 -2.37 1.65
C ILE A 61 5.63 -3.00 0.27
N LEU A 62 5.95 -4.29 0.26
CA LEU A 62 6.26 -5.07 -0.93
C LEU A 62 5.37 -6.30 -0.92
N MET A 63 4.79 -6.66 -2.06
CA MET A 63 3.92 -7.84 -2.17
C MET A 63 4.01 -8.48 -3.56
N SER A 64 3.72 -9.77 -3.65
CA SER A 64 3.56 -10.45 -4.95
C SER A 64 2.31 -9.94 -5.67
N MET A 65 2.21 -10.20 -6.97
CA MET A 65 1.05 -9.82 -7.78
C MET A 65 -0.23 -10.52 -7.29
N ASN A 66 -0.16 -11.79 -6.90
CA ASN A 66 -1.23 -12.51 -6.21
C ASN A 66 -1.77 -11.79 -4.95
N VAL A 67 -0.87 -11.36 -4.04
CA VAL A 67 -1.29 -10.61 -2.84
C VAL A 67 -1.90 -9.27 -3.22
N ALA A 68 -1.40 -8.61 -4.26
CA ALA A 68 -1.99 -7.36 -4.76
C ALA A 68 -3.41 -7.58 -5.31
N SER A 69 -3.69 -8.73 -5.95
CA SER A 69 -5.04 -9.11 -6.37
C SER A 69 -5.98 -9.32 -5.19
N GLU A 70 -5.56 -10.09 -4.18
CA GLU A 70 -6.36 -10.28 -2.95
C GLU A 70 -6.59 -8.95 -2.23
N LEU A 71 -5.58 -8.07 -2.19
CA LEU A 71 -5.73 -6.72 -1.66
C LEU A 71 -6.79 -5.94 -2.43
N ARG A 72 -6.76 -5.94 -3.77
CA ARG A 72 -7.76 -5.28 -4.62
C ARG A 72 -9.18 -5.74 -4.27
N ASP A 73 -9.38 -7.04 -4.10
CA ASP A 73 -10.69 -7.61 -3.76
C ASP A 73 -11.13 -7.18 -2.35
N HIS A 74 -10.23 -7.19 -1.36
CA HIS A 74 -10.56 -6.71 -0.02
C HIS A 74 -10.84 -5.20 0.03
N LEU A 75 -10.19 -4.38 -0.81
CA LEU A 75 -10.51 -2.95 -0.90
C LEU A 75 -11.95 -2.72 -1.35
N GLN A 76 -12.51 -3.60 -2.20
CA GLN A 76 -13.94 -3.56 -2.54
C GLN A 76 -14.80 -3.76 -1.27
N THR A 77 -14.53 -4.82 -0.50
CA THR A 77 -15.26 -5.10 0.75
C THR A 77 -15.11 -3.98 1.79
N PHE A 78 -13.96 -3.32 1.85
CA PHE A 78 -13.77 -2.16 2.74
C PHE A 78 -14.57 -0.94 2.29
N ASN A 79 -14.69 -0.66 0.98
CA ASN A 79 -15.54 0.42 0.48
C ASN A 79 -17.02 0.15 0.79
N GLU A 80 -17.50 -1.05 0.51
CA GLU A 80 -18.88 -1.46 0.83
C GLU A 80 -19.17 -1.29 2.33
N HIS A 81 -18.22 -1.68 3.19
CA HIS A 81 -18.38 -1.47 4.63
C HIS A 81 -18.37 0.03 4.99
N LEU A 82 -17.49 0.84 4.40
CA LEU A 82 -17.46 2.28 4.61
C LEU A 82 -18.80 2.94 4.28
N ASP A 83 -19.47 2.51 3.20
CA ASP A 83 -20.78 3.03 2.79
C ASP A 83 -21.88 2.70 3.81
N THR A 84 -21.73 1.61 4.58
CA THR A 84 -22.66 1.25 5.67
C THR A 84 -22.41 2.01 6.97
N LEU A 85 -21.24 2.66 7.10
CA LEU A 85 -20.90 3.39 8.32
C LEU A 85 -21.49 4.80 8.24
N GLY A 86 -22.24 5.20 9.28
CA GLY A 86 -22.72 6.57 9.45
C GLY A 86 -21.59 7.58 9.71
N GLU A 87 -21.96 8.78 10.15
CA GLU A 87 -20.97 9.82 10.49
C GLU A 87 -19.99 9.32 11.56
N PRO A 88 -18.68 9.63 11.45
CA PRO A 88 -17.70 9.30 12.48
C PRO A 88 -18.15 9.87 13.82
N SER A 89 -18.17 9.04 14.86
CA SER A 89 -18.52 9.50 16.21
C SER A 89 -17.48 9.03 17.21
N PRO A 90 -16.87 9.95 17.98
CA PRO A 90 -15.80 9.59 18.92
C PRO A 90 -16.28 8.68 20.05
N ASN A 91 -17.60 8.61 20.29
CA ASN A 91 -18.21 7.81 21.35
C ASN A 91 -18.50 6.35 20.94
N ASN A 92 -18.55 6.04 19.64
CA ASN A 92 -18.90 4.70 19.14
C ASN A 92 -17.68 3.95 18.56
N ALA A 93 -16.50 4.56 18.56
CA ALA A 93 -15.30 3.91 18.08
C ALA A 93 -14.84 2.83 19.09
N PRO A 94 -14.47 1.61 18.64
CA PRO A 94 -13.84 0.61 19.49
C PRO A 94 -12.59 1.17 20.17
N GLU A 95 -12.22 0.64 21.34
CA GLU A 95 -11.08 1.12 22.14
C GLU A 95 -9.76 1.13 21.35
N ASP A 96 -9.58 0.15 20.45
CA ASP A 96 -8.41 0.09 19.58
C ASP A 96 -8.61 0.81 18.23
N GLY A 97 -9.79 1.35 17.98
CA GLY A 97 -10.21 2.07 16.79
C GLY A 97 -10.38 1.21 15.54
N ARG A 98 -10.43 -0.13 15.61
CA ARG A 98 -10.63 -0.99 14.42
C ARG A 98 -12.10 -1.21 14.12
N LEU A 99 -12.48 -0.89 12.89
CA LEU A 99 -13.84 -1.09 12.36
C LEU A 99 -13.98 -2.45 11.66
N LYS A 100 -12.96 -2.85 10.89
CA LYS A 100 -12.92 -4.12 10.17
C LYS A 100 -11.46 -4.56 9.97
N SER A 101 -11.19 -5.86 10.09
CA SER A 101 -9.84 -6.40 9.94
C SER A 101 -9.83 -7.63 9.02
N VAL A 102 -8.80 -7.74 8.19
CA VAL A 102 -8.53 -8.90 7.31
C VAL A 102 -7.03 -9.22 7.34
N ILE A 103 -6.67 -10.48 7.15
CA ILE A 103 -5.27 -10.93 7.06
C ILE A 103 -5.09 -11.70 5.75
N ILE A 104 -4.15 -11.26 4.93
CA ILE A 104 -3.64 -12.04 3.79
C ILE A 104 -2.34 -12.73 4.24
N SER A 105 -2.25 -14.04 4.06
CA SER A 105 -1.05 -14.83 4.38
C SER A 105 -0.50 -15.49 3.12
N ARG A 106 0.78 -15.25 2.83
CA ARG A 106 1.51 -15.91 1.74
C ARG A 106 2.93 -16.19 2.19
N ASP A 107 3.37 -17.44 2.03
CA ASP A 107 4.66 -17.94 2.48
C ASP A 107 4.96 -17.56 3.94
N ASP A 108 6.06 -16.86 4.18
CA ASP A 108 6.52 -16.36 5.46
C ASP A 108 6.05 -14.92 5.77
N ARG A 109 5.11 -14.39 4.98
CA ARG A 109 4.62 -13.01 5.10
C ARG A 109 3.13 -12.94 5.41
N LYS A 110 2.79 -12.01 6.29
CA LYS A 110 1.41 -11.64 6.63
C LYS A 110 1.18 -10.17 6.35
N TYR A 111 0.04 -9.88 5.74
CA TYR A 111 -0.45 -8.53 5.50
C TYR A 111 -1.71 -8.30 6.32
N TYR A 112 -1.63 -7.42 7.31
CA TYR A 112 -2.76 -7.04 8.15
C TYR A 112 -3.42 -5.81 7.55
N LEU A 113 -4.70 -5.92 7.21
CA LEU A 113 -5.53 -4.86 6.66
C LEU A 113 -6.52 -4.44 7.75
N ASP A 114 -6.24 -3.33 8.44
CA ASP A 114 -7.11 -2.80 9.49
C ASP A 114 -7.79 -1.52 8.99
N LEU A 115 -9.10 -1.54 8.74
CA LEU A 115 -9.88 -0.31 8.60
C LEU A 115 -10.10 0.27 9.99
N LYS A 116 -9.68 1.52 10.19
CA LYS A 116 -9.64 2.17 11.50
C LYS A 116 -10.29 3.55 11.48
N GLU A 117 -10.74 3.99 12.64
CA GLU A 117 -11.23 5.35 12.90
C GLU A 117 -10.43 5.98 14.04
N ASN A 118 -10.10 7.26 13.90
CA ASN A 118 -9.58 8.11 14.98
C ASN A 118 -10.08 9.55 14.81
N GLU A 119 -9.61 10.47 15.65
CA GLU A 119 -9.99 11.90 15.60
C GLU A 119 -9.74 12.58 14.25
N ARG A 120 -8.85 12.04 13.41
CA ARG A 120 -8.54 12.57 12.06
C ARG A 120 -9.40 11.94 10.97
N GLY A 121 -10.30 11.03 11.32
CA GLY A 121 -11.19 10.30 10.42
C GLY A 121 -10.80 8.84 10.21
N ARG A 122 -11.38 8.25 9.16
CA ARG A 122 -11.19 6.83 8.82
C ARG A 122 -10.01 6.62 7.89
N PHE A 123 -9.30 5.50 8.08
CA PHE A 123 -8.17 5.12 7.25
C PHE A 123 -7.96 3.60 7.25
N LEU A 124 -7.45 3.06 6.15
CA LEU A 124 -6.99 1.69 6.05
C LEU A 124 -5.49 1.63 6.35
N ARG A 125 -5.13 0.89 7.41
CA ARG A 125 -3.74 0.55 7.71
C ARG A 125 -3.39 -0.79 7.07
N ILE A 126 -2.35 -0.80 6.24
CA ILE A 126 -1.81 -2.01 5.61
C ILE A 126 -0.44 -2.27 6.22
N SER A 127 -0.31 -3.31 7.04
CA SER A 127 0.95 -3.70 7.68
C SER A 127 1.51 -4.97 7.05
N MET A 128 2.78 -4.94 6.65
CA MET A 128 3.53 -6.11 6.19
C MET A 128 4.44 -6.61 7.32
N VAL A 129 4.33 -7.89 7.64
CA VAL A 129 5.16 -8.59 8.64
C VAL A 129 5.76 -9.84 7.98
N GLY A 130 7.08 -9.97 8.03
CA GLY A 130 7.80 -11.19 7.64
C GLY A 130 8.58 -11.75 8.81
N ILE A 131 8.93 -13.04 8.77
CA ILE A 131 9.56 -13.75 9.90
C ILE A 131 10.83 -13.06 10.43
N ALA A 132 11.71 -12.64 9.52
CA ALA A 132 13.01 -12.02 9.87
C ALA A 132 13.10 -10.55 9.44
N SER A 133 11.99 -9.94 9.03
CA SER A 133 11.97 -8.55 8.53
C SER A 133 11.22 -7.63 9.48
N PRO A 134 11.69 -6.38 9.70
CA PRO A 134 10.94 -5.40 10.46
C PRO A 134 9.51 -5.22 9.92
N ARG A 135 8.54 -5.08 10.83
CA ARG A 135 7.17 -4.70 10.45
C ARG A 135 7.20 -3.34 9.76
N THR A 136 6.61 -3.26 8.58
CA THR A 136 6.41 -2.00 7.85
C THR A 136 4.93 -1.78 7.60
N GLN A 137 4.52 -0.53 7.39
CA GLN A 137 3.12 -0.21 7.16
C GLN A 137 2.95 1.08 6.37
N ILE A 138 1.80 1.16 5.70
CA ILE A 138 1.24 2.39 5.13
C ILE A 138 -0.17 2.62 5.69
N ALA A 139 -0.64 3.86 5.63
CA ALA A 139 -1.97 4.27 6.10
C ALA A 139 -2.65 5.11 5.03
N VAL A 140 -3.60 4.50 4.32
CA VAL A 140 -4.38 5.08 3.22
C VAL A 140 -5.64 5.71 3.82
N PRO A 141 -5.83 7.03 3.73
CA PRO A 141 -7.08 7.65 4.15
C PRO A 141 -8.29 7.04 3.43
N ALA A 142 -9.45 6.96 4.11
CA ALA A 142 -10.62 6.25 3.57
C ALA A 142 -11.06 6.74 2.18
N GLN A 143 -11.04 8.05 1.93
CA GLN A 143 -11.41 8.61 0.63
C GLN A 143 -10.48 8.19 -0.53
N GLY A 144 -9.29 7.67 -0.24
CA GLY A 144 -8.35 7.16 -1.25
C GLY A 144 -8.49 5.66 -1.55
N ILE A 145 -9.32 4.93 -0.81
CA ILE A 145 -9.42 3.46 -0.93
C ILE A 145 -10.00 3.05 -2.30
N THR A 146 -11.01 3.76 -2.80
CA THR A 146 -11.58 3.52 -4.14
C THR A 146 -10.55 3.76 -5.24
N GLU A 147 -9.82 4.87 -5.19
CA GLU A 147 -8.79 5.19 -6.19
C GLU A 147 -7.63 4.18 -6.15
N LEU A 148 -7.22 3.75 -4.95
CA LEU A 148 -6.24 2.69 -4.77
C LEU A 148 -6.71 1.37 -5.42
N ARG A 149 -7.96 0.97 -5.21
CA ARG A 149 -8.55 -0.24 -5.81
C ARG A 149 -8.54 -0.18 -7.34
N VAL A 150 -8.98 0.94 -7.91
CA VAL A 150 -9.01 1.15 -9.36
C VAL A 150 -7.60 1.08 -9.93
N THR A 151 -6.64 1.75 -9.28
CA THR A 151 -5.23 1.75 -9.72
C THR A 151 -4.61 0.36 -9.66
N LEU A 152 -4.88 -0.41 -8.60
CA LEU A 152 -4.45 -1.80 -8.52
C LEU A 152 -5.08 -2.63 -9.63
N SER A 153 -6.37 -2.44 -9.94
CA SER A 153 -7.04 -3.16 -11.02
C SER A 153 -6.35 -2.91 -12.36
N THR A 154 -6.09 -1.64 -12.71
CA THR A 154 -5.34 -1.30 -13.93
C THR A 154 -3.97 -1.95 -13.98
N LEU A 155 -3.21 -1.91 -12.88
CA LEU A 155 -1.87 -2.52 -12.83
C LEU A 155 -1.92 -4.06 -12.91
N LEU A 156 -2.94 -4.70 -12.33
CA LEU A 156 -3.13 -6.15 -12.37
C LEU A 156 -3.62 -6.62 -13.73
N ASP A 157 -4.46 -5.85 -14.41
CA ASP A 157 -4.94 -6.17 -15.75
C ASP A 157 -3.78 -6.13 -16.77
N GLU A 158 -2.88 -5.17 -16.63
CA GLU A 158 -1.73 -4.96 -17.52
C GLU A 158 -0.53 -5.85 -17.16
N PHE A 159 -0.25 -6.03 -15.86
CA PHE A 159 0.98 -6.67 -15.38
C PHE A 159 0.74 -7.85 -14.41
N GLY A 160 -0.47 -8.37 -14.27
CA GLY A 160 -0.70 -9.65 -13.59
C GLY A 160 0.09 -10.78 -14.25
N THR A 161 0.39 -11.85 -13.52
CA THR A 161 1.03 -13.04 -14.08
C THR A 161 -0.03 -14.11 -14.42
N GLU A 162 0.22 -14.98 -15.41
CA GLU A 162 -0.74 -16.02 -15.80
C GLU A 162 -0.99 -17.04 -14.68
N ASP A 163 0.00 -17.29 -13.81
CA ASP A 163 -0.16 -18.07 -12.57
C ASP A 163 -1.07 -17.38 -11.53
N ASP A 164 -1.36 -16.08 -11.70
CA ASP A 164 -2.32 -15.34 -10.86
C ASP A 164 -3.77 -15.43 -11.41
N ARG A 165 -3.96 -15.93 -12.63
CA ARG A 165 -5.28 -16.25 -13.20
C ARG A 165 -5.58 -17.71 -12.89
N GLY A 166 -6.02 -17.97 -11.65
CA GLY A 166 -6.31 -19.31 -11.15
C GLY A 166 -6.96 -20.19 -12.22
N THR A 167 -6.37 -21.37 -12.43
CA THR A 167 -6.94 -22.46 -13.21
C THR A 167 -8.40 -22.63 -12.80
N LEU A 168 -9.31 -22.40 -13.75
CA LEU A 168 -10.73 -22.69 -13.63
C LEU A 168 -10.97 -24.18 -13.36
#